data_AF-A0A2D9XIN3-F1
#
_entry.id   AF-A0A2D9XIN3-F1
#
_cell.length_a   1.000
_cell.length_b   1.000
_cell.length_c   1.000
_cell.angle_alpha   90.00
_cell.angle_beta   90.00
_cell.angle_gamma   90.00
#
_symmetry.space_group_name_H-M   'P 1'
#
loop_
_entity.id
_entity.type
_entity.pdbx_description
1 polymer ?
#
loop_
_entity_poly.entity_id
_entity_poly.type
_entity_poly.pdbx_seq_one_letter_code
_entity_poly.pdbx_strand_id
1 'polypeptide(L)'
;MKKILLLLIIPFLSFGQISVNKNIKIEKKIKPELIGEFRSMGTTYVECNKYRNNETADYYSFTFRNADSKNIEELHEFGFYDLDNAFENFSAMCLDGFEKLDNYFSINVPDGELTVRYIKSPALGRAMYFVYTENNMSYKTHLITKNKAKKLFGKDQRFPNLLDNFKEQDEQFRREK
;
A
#
# COMPACT_ATOMS: atom_id res chain seq x y z
N MET A 1 29.85 -31.66 -36.01
CA MET A 1 28.66 -32.05 -35.23
C MET A 1 28.43 -30.99 -34.16
N LYS A 2 27.28 -30.33 -34.20
CA LYS A 2 26.91 -29.22 -33.32
C LYS A 2 26.61 -29.75 -31.91
N LYS A 3 27.28 -29.22 -30.88
CA LYS A 3 26.83 -29.35 -29.48
C LYS A 3 26.56 -27.95 -28.96
N ILE A 4 25.28 -27.60 -28.94
CA ILE A 4 24.76 -26.39 -28.32
C ILE A 4 24.86 -26.61 -26.81
N LEU A 5 25.75 -25.87 -26.15
CA LEU A 5 25.81 -25.81 -24.70
C LEU A 5 24.83 -24.71 -24.27
N LEU A 6 23.61 -25.12 -23.92
CA LEU A 6 22.61 -24.29 -23.27
C LEU A 6 22.93 -24.32 -21.77
N LEU A 7 23.49 -23.25 -21.21
CA LEU A 7 23.65 -23.11 -19.76
C LEU A 7 22.81 -21.93 -19.27
N LEU A 8 21.88 -22.24 -18.37
CA LEU A 8 20.85 -21.37 -17.83
C LEU A 8 21.42 -20.06 -17.25
N ILE A 9 20.91 -18.95 -17.75
CA ILE A 9 20.91 -17.66 -17.05
C ILE A 9 19.84 -17.77 -15.96
N ILE A 10 20.24 -17.95 -14.70
CA ILE A 10 19.34 -17.81 -13.55
C ILE A 10 19.33 -16.32 -13.21
N PRO A 11 18.24 -15.57 -13.43
CA PRO A 11 18.12 -14.26 -12.82
C PRO A 11 17.98 -14.46 -11.32
N PHE A 12 18.98 -14.01 -10.56
CA PHE A 12 18.85 -13.81 -9.12
C PHE A 12 17.70 -12.82 -8.92
N LEU A 13 16.55 -13.32 -8.47
CA LEU A 13 15.48 -12.50 -7.92
C LEU A 13 16.03 -11.85 -6.66
N SER A 14 16.61 -10.67 -6.81
CA SER A 14 16.95 -9.79 -5.72
C SER A 14 15.64 -9.40 -5.04
N PHE A 15 15.29 -10.08 -3.95
CA PHE A 15 14.29 -9.59 -3.01
C PHE A 15 14.83 -8.28 -2.45
N GLY A 16 14.35 -7.16 -3.02
CA GLY A 16 14.68 -5.82 -2.56
C GLY A 16 14.32 -5.71 -1.09
N GLN A 17 15.34 -5.71 -0.25
CA GLN A 17 15.18 -5.42 1.17
C GLN A 17 14.96 -3.91 1.27
N ILE A 18 13.69 -3.50 1.33
CA ILE A 18 13.32 -2.10 1.55
C ILE A 18 13.87 -1.70 2.93
N SER A 19 14.98 -0.96 2.93
CA SER A 19 15.57 -0.41 4.15
C SER A 19 14.84 0.87 4.51
N VAL A 20 13.92 0.81 5.47
CA VAL A 20 13.21 1.99 5.98
C VAL A 20 14.00 2.60 7.14
N ASN A 21 14.36 3.88 6.99
CA ASN A 21 15.19 4.61 7.94
C ASN A 21 14.36 5.08 9.15
N LYS A 22 14.73 4.67 10.38
CA LYS A 22 13.94 4.85 11.62
C LYS A 22 13.91 6.27 12.23
N ASN A 23 14.55 7.28 11.64
CA ASN A 23 14.87 8.54 12.36
C ASN A 23 14.22 9.81 11.79
N ILE A 24 13.16 9.74 11.00
CA ILE A 24 12.53 10.95 10.48
C ILE A 24 11.27 11.25 11.31
N LYS A 25 11.31 12.36 12.07
CA LYS A 25 10.14 12.86 12.79
C LYS A 25 9.16 13.46 11.77
N ILE A 26 7.97 12.88 11.66
CA ILE A 26 6.91 13.41 10.81
C ILE A 26 6.40 14.70 11.44
N GLU A 27 6.68 15.85 10.80
CA GLU A 27 5.95 17.07 11.13
C GLU A 27 4.51 16.93 10.64
N LYS A 28 3.59 16.56 11.55
CA LYS A 28 2.13 16.45 11.28
C LYS A 28 1.44 17.78 10.95
N LYS A 29 2.19 18.81 10.52
CA LYS A 29 1.66 20.16 10.20
C LYS A 29 1.03 20.25 8.80
N ILE A 30 1.25 19.25 7.94
CA ILE A 30 0.74 19.23 6.57
C ILE A 30 -0.54 18.40 6.52
N LYS A 31 -1.59 18.97 5.92
CA LYS A 31 -2.88 18.30 5.74
C LYS A 31 -2.68 17.04 4.89
N PRO A 32 -3.10 15.85 5.35
CA PRO A 32 -2.97 14.62 4.57
C PRO A 32 -3.80 14.67 3.29
N GLU A 33 -3.24 14.12 2.22
CA GLU A 33 -3.92 13.82 0.97
C GLU A 33 -4.42 12.37 1.01
N LEU A 34 -5.74 12.17 0.95
CA LEU A 34 -6.31 10.83 0.89
C LEU A 34 -5.99 10.20 -0.47
N ILE A 35 -5.23 9.09 -0.45
CA ILE A 35 -4.90 8.30 -1.65
C ILE A 35 -6.03 7.32 -1.96
N GLY A 36 -6.60 6.70 -0.92
CA GLY A 36 -7.62 5.71 -1.09
C GLY A 36 -8.13 5.15 0.22
N GLU A 37 -9.29 4.51 0.16
CA GLU A 37 -9.93 3.93 1.34
C GLU A 37 -10.75 2.70 1.00
N PHE A 38 -10.85 1.81 1.99
CA PHE A 38 -11.83 0.74 2.04
C PHE A 38 -12.92 1.11 3.04
N ARG A 39 -14.09 1.49 2.49
CA ARG A 39 -15.34 1.64 3.25
C ARG A 39 -16.30 0.47 3.04
N SER A 40 -17.07 0.14 4.06
CA SER A 40 -18.27 -0.69 3.95
C SER A 40 -19.36 -0.14 4.86
N MET A 41 -20.58 0.00 4.32
CA MET A 41 -21.74 0.55 5.04
C MET A 41 -21.45 1.89 5.75
N GLY A 42 -20.75 2.80 5.05
CA GLY A 42 -20.39 4.12 5.60
C GLY A 42 -19.22 4.13 6.60
N THR A 43 -18.72 2.96 7.01
CA THR A 43 -17.58 2.84 7.92
C THR A 43 -16.28 2.66 7.16
N THR A 44 -15.28 3.49 7.46
CA THR A 44 -13.89 3.30 7.00
C THR A 44 -13.21 2.23 7.83
N TYR A 45 -12.73 1.19 7.15
CA TYR A 45 -12.00 0.08 7.76
C TYR A 45 -10.49 0.20 7.58
N VAL A 46 -10.07 0.72 6.42
CA VAL A 46 -8.67 1.02 6.10
C VAL A 46 -8.64 2.27 5.24
N GLU A 47 -7.74 3.20 5.51
CA GLU A 47 -7.47 4.36 4.66
C GLU A 47 -5.96 4.52 4.46
N CYS A 48 -5.58 5.04 3.30
CA CYS A 48 -4.21 5.38 2.95
C CYS A 48 -4.11 6.88 2.72
N ASN A 49 -3.27 7.53 3.51
CA ASN A 49 -3.02 8.96 3.45
C ASN A 49 -1.57 9.23 3.04
N LYS A 50 -1.37 10.23 2.20
CA LYS A 50 -0.07 10.75 1.80
C LYS A 50 0.18 12.07 2.50
N TYR A 51 1.33 12.18 3.16
CA TYR A 51 1.84 13.40 3.75
C TYR A 51 2.99 13.89 2.89
N ARG A 52 2.74 14.97 2.16
CA ARG A 52 3.78 15.57 1.32
C ARG A 52 4.83 16.21 2.21
N ASN A 53 6.11 15.94 1.95
CA ASN A 53 7.20 16.65 2.58
C ASN A 53 8.01 17.37 1.50
N ASN A 54 8.24 18.67 1.67
CA ASN A 54 9.01 19.46 0.71
C ASN A 54 10.54 19.31 0.92
N GLU A 55 10.96 18.74 2.04
CA GLU A 55 12.37 18.60 2.44
C GLU A 55 12.85 17.14 2.41
N THR A 56 11.94 16.18 2.55
CA THR A 56 12.24 14.73 2.51
C THR A 56 11.31 14.00 1.55
N ALA A 57 11.46 12.68 1.42
CA ALA A 57 10.47 11.85 0.74
C ALA A 57 9.07 11.98 1.37
N ASP A 58 8.05 11.79 0.55
CA ASP A 58 6.65 11.71 0.97
C ASP A 58 6.46 10.56 1.96
N TYR A 59 5.56 10.71 2.92
CA TYR A 59 5.22 9.66 3.88
C TYR A 59 3.83 9.11 3.60
N TYR A 60 3.71 7.79 3.48
CA TYR A 60 2.45 7.10 3.31
C TYR A 60 2.06 6.42 4.62
N SER A 61 0.85 6.72 5.09
CA SER A 61 0.26 6.15 6.30
C SER A 61 -0.97 5.32 5.96
N PHE A 62 -1.13 4.19 6.64
CA PHE A 62 -2.28 3.32 6.59
C PHE A 62 -2.93 3.26 7.97
N THR A 63 -4.10 3.87 8.09
CA THR A 63 -4.92 3.82 9.31
C THR A 63 -5.98 2.76 9.15
N PHE A 64 -6.18 1.89 10.15
CA PHE A 64 -7.14 0.80 10.07
C PHE A 64 -7.77 0.45 11.41
N ARG A 65 -8.99 -0.10 11.34
CA ARG A 65 -9.68 -0.71 12.49
C ARG A 65 -9.21 -2.15 12.66
N ASN A 66 -8.88 -2.54 13.89
CA ASN A 66 -8.49 -3.92 14.19
C ASN A 66 -9.70 -4.86 14.05
N ALA A 67 -9.63 -5.78 13.10
CA ALA A 67 -10.70 -6.75 12.81
C ALA A 67 -10.96 -7.72 13.97
N ASP A 68 -9.95 -7.92 14.84
CA ASP A 68 -10.07 -8.79 16.02
C ASP A 68 -10.57 -8.02 17.27
N SER A 69 -10.68 -6.68 17.21
CA SER A 69 -11.14 -5.87 18.33
C SER A 69 -12.67 -5.81 18.39
N LYS A 70 -13.21 -5.83 19.62
CA LYS A 70 -14.63 -5.55 19.87
C LYS A 70 -14.92 -4.04 19.91
N ASN A 71 -13.89 -3.22 20.08
CA ASN A 71 -14.03 -1.78 20.11
C ASN A 71 -13.87 -1.25 18.69
N ILE A 72 -14.98 -0.82 18.08
CA ILE A 72 -14.94 -0.32 16.71
C ILE A 72 -14.01 0.89 16.60
N GLU A 73 -13.89 1.73 17.64
CA GLU A 73 -13.10 2.97 17.64
C GLU A 73 -11.59 2.77 17.81
N GLU A 74 -11.12 1.53 18.00
CA GLU A 74 -9.70 1.25 18.09
C GLU A 74 -9.05 1.29 16.69
N LEU A 75 -8.27 2.36 16.46
CA LEU A 75 -7.52 2.57 15.23
C LEU A 75 -6.03 2.30 15.46
N HIS A 76 -5.42 1.65 14.49
CA HIS A 76 -3.98 1.46 14.40
C HIS A 76 -3.45 2.09 13.13
N GLU A 77 -2.18 2.44 13.15
CA GLU A 77 -1.50 3.12 12.07
C GLU A 77 -0.16 2.42 11.81
N PHE A 78 0.18 2.21 10.55
CA PHE A 78 1.56 1.98 10.13
C PHE A 78 1.85 2.86 8.93
N GLY A 79 3.12 3.16 8.69
CA GLY A 79 3.49 3.90 7.49
C GLY A 79 4.98 3.82 7.19
N PHE A 80 5.35 4.40 6.07
CA PHE A 80 6.73 4.43 5.60
C PHE A 80 6.96 5.60 4.64
N TYR A 81 8.22 6.01 4.56
CA TYR A 81 8.67 7.00 3.59
C TYR A 81 8.78 6.38 2.20
N ASP A 82 8.38 7.13 1.17
CA ASP A 82 8.49 6.74 -0.22
C ASP A 82 9.91 6.96 -0.76
N LEU A 83 10.84 6.20 -0.21
CA LEU A 83 12.22 6.14 -0.68
C LEU A 83 12.30 5.15 -1.85
N ASP A 84 12.95 5.53 -2.95
CA ASP A 84 13.14 4.67 -4.11
C ASP A 84 11.84 4.02 -4.64
N ASN A 85 10.75 4.81 -4.68
CA ASN A 85 9.45 4.37 -5.17
C ASN A 85 8.85 3.21 -4.33
N ALA A 86 9.15 3.18 -3.02
CA ALA A 86 8.68 2.16 -2.09
C ALA A 86 7.16 2.00 -2.09
N PHE A 87 6.39 3.09 -2.21
CA PHE A 87 4.92 3.01 -2.24
C PHE A 87 4.42 2.24 -3.47
N GLU A 88 4.94 2.57 -4.65
CA GLU A 88 4.57 1.89 -5.89
C GLU A 88 4.98 0.42 -5.85
N ASN A 89 6.20 0.12 -5.40
CA ASN A 89 6.70 -1.25 -5.25
C ASN A 89 5.83 -2.06 -4.27
N PHE A 90 5.50 -1.48 -3.11
CA PHE A 90 4.63 -2.12 -2.12
C PHE A 90 3.22 -2.37 -2.68
N SER A 91 2.64 -1.39 -3.39
CA SER A 91 1.32 -1.52 -3.99
C SER A 91 1.30 -2.61 -5.08
N ALA A 92 2.35 -2.69 -5.91
CA ALA A 92 2.50 -3.70 -6.94
C ALA A 92 2.63 -5.10 -6.32
N MET A 93 3.46 -5.26 -5.28
CA MET A 93 3.57 -6.52 -4.53
C MET A 93 2.22 -6.95 -3.94
N CYS A 94 1.48 -6.00 -3.35
CA CYS A 94 0.15 -6.26 -2.82
C CYS A 94 -0.84 -6.73 -3.90
N LEU A 95 -0.85 -6.09 -5.06
CA LEU A 95 -1.77 -6.40 -6.15
C LEU A 95 -1.41 -7.71 -6.89
N ASP A 96 -0.12 -7.98 -7.05
CA ASP A 96 0.41 -9.21 -7.63
C ASP A 96 0.10 -10.44 -6.79
N GLY A 97 0.12 -10.32 -5.46
CA GLY A 97 -0.16 -11.45 -4.57
C GLY A 97 -1.60 -11.96 -4.65
N PHE A 98 -2.51 -11.25 -5.31
CA PHE A 98 -3.83 -11.79 -5.67
C PHE A 98 -3.76 -12.85 -6.78
N GLU A 99 -2.73 -12.82 -7.63
CA GLU A 99 -2.55 -13.77 -8.74
C GLU A 99 -1.54 -14.87 -8.42
N LYS A 100 -0.60 -14.62 -7.50
CA LYS A 100 0.47 -15.56 -7.11
C LYS A 100 -0.04 -16.66 -6.16
N LEU A 101 0.65 -17.80 -6.09
CA LEU A 101 0.33 -18.88 -5.16
C LEU A 101 0.81 -18.61 -3.72
N ASP A 102 1.79 -17.73 -3.55
CA ASP A 102 2.32 -17.41 -2.22
C ASP A 102 1.25 -16.78 -1.34
N ASN A 103 1.18 -17.25 -0.09
CA ASN A 103 0.12 -16.89 0.84
C ASN A 103 0.44 -15.63 1.65
N TYR A 104 1.69 -15.15 1.65
CA TYR A 104 2.08 -13.94 2.38
C TYR A 104 3.45 -13.39 1.97
N PHE A 105 3.72 -12.13 2.34
CA PHE A 105 5.06 -11.54 2.42
C PHE A 105 5.12 -10.56 3.60
N SER A 106 6.33 -10.28 4.10
CA SER A 106 6.55 -9.31 5.19
C SER A 106 7.48 -8.18 4.75
N ILE A 107 7.27 -6.99 5.30
CA ILE A 107 8.19 -5.85 5.23
C ILE A 107 8.42 -5.28 6.63
N ASN A 108 9.59 -4.69 6.86
CA ASN A 108 9.85 -3.90 8.06
C ASN A 108 9.38 -2.47 7.82
N VAL A 109 8.64 -1.92 8.77
CA VAL A 109 8.26 -0.50 8.84
C VAL A 109 8.94 0.13 10.07
N PRO A 110 9.00 1.47 10.21
CA PRO A 110 9.76 2.12 11.28
C PRO A 110 9.41 1.60 12.69
N ASP A 111 8.12 1.39 12.91
CA ASP A 111 7.55 1.09 14.22
C ASP A 111 7.19 -0.40 14.40
N GLY A 112 7.45 -1.27 13.41
CA GLY A 112 7.09 -2.67 13.51
C GLY A 112 7.33 -3.51 12.25
N GLU A 113 6.66 -4.65 12.18
CA GLU A 113 6.63 -5.53 11.01
C GLU A 113 5.22 -5.52 10.41
N LEU A 114 5.14 -5.40 9.09
CA LEU A 114 3.91 -5.52 8.33
C LEU A 114 3.93 -6.81 7.51
N THR A 115 3.07 -7.76 7.85
CA THR A 115 2.85 -8.97 7.05
C THR A 115 1.58 -8.82 6.22
N VAL A 116 1.69 -8.93 4.91
CA VAL A 116 0.56 -8.99 3.98
C VAL A 116 0.22 -10.46 3.75
N ARG A 117 -1.03 -10.85 4.01
CA ARG A 117 -1.49 -12.24 3.84
C ARG A 117 -2.63 -12.31 2.84
N TYR A 118 -2.73 -13.43 2.13
CA TYR A 118 -3.78 -13.74 1.18
C TYR A 118 -4.53 -14.99 1.60
N ILE A 119 -5.86 -14.94 1.50
CA ILE A 119 -6.74 -16.09 1.75
C ILE A 119 -7.78 -16.23 0.64
N LYS A 120 -8.23 -17.46 0.44
CA LYS A 120 -9.38 -17.76 -0.42
C LYS A 120 -10.63 -17.88 0.45
N SER A 121 -11.58 -16.98 0.24
CA SER A 121 -12.91 -17.00 0.84
C SER A 121 -13.93 -17.50 -0.19
N PRO A 122 -14.85 -18.41 0.17
CA PRO A 122 -15.94 -18.81 -0.71
C PRO A 122 -16.82 -17.63 -1.16
N ALA A 123 -17.03 -16.63 -0.30
CA ALA A 123 -17.93 -15.51 -0.57
C ALA A 123 -17.25 -14.35 -1.32
N LEU A 124 -15.96 -14.12 -1.08
CA LEU A 124 -15.24 -12.95 -1.58
C LEU A 124 -14.20 -13.28 -2.67
N GLY A 125 -14.03 -14.56 -2.99
CA GLY A 125 -12.88 -15.03 -3.77
C GLY A 125 -11.59 -14.83 -2.98
N ARG A 126 -10.51 -14.44 -3.66
CA ARG A 126 -9.23 -14.16 -2.99
C ARG A 126 -9.25 -12.76 -2.37
N ALA A 127 -8.89 -12.69 -1.10
CA ALA A 127 -8.79 -11.46 -0.33
C ALA A 127 -7.42 -11.37 0.33
N MET A 128 -6.93 -10.14 0.52
CA MET A 128 -5.74 -9.85 1.33
C MET A 128 -6.14 -9.25 2.68
N TYR A 129 -5.24 -9.29 3.65
CA TYR A 129 -5.31 -8.47 4.86
C TYR A 129 -3.89 -8.18 5.35
N PHE A 130 -3.75 -7.10 6.10
CA PHE A 130 -2.51 -6.75 6.78
C PHE A 130 -2.52 -7.28 8.20
N VAL A 131 -1.36 -7.74 8.65
CA VAL A 131 -1.05 -8.01 10.06
C VAL A 131 0.10 -7.09 10.42
N TYR A 132 -0.17 -6.05 11.21
CA TYR A 132 0.83 -5.14 11.71
C TYR A 132 1.23 -5.56 13.12
N THR A 133 2.51 -5.78 13.36
CA THR A 133 3.04 -6.17 14.67
C THR A 133 3.97 -5.11 15.21
N GLU A 134 3.61 -4.56 16.36
CA GLU A 134 4.35 -3.53 17.08
C GLU A 134 4.37 -3.89 18.57
N ASN A 135 5.53 -3.76 19.23
CA ASN A 135 5.68 -4.06 20.66
C ASN A 135 5.13 -5.44 21.09
N ASN A 136 5.33 -6.47 20.25
CA ASN A 136 4.80 -7.84 20.41
C ASN A 136 3.27 -7.97 20.38
N MET A 137 2.55 -6.93 19.99
CA MET A 137 1.11 -6.96 19.74
C MET A 137 0.84 -6.98 18.25
N SER A 138 -0.08 -7.83 17.80
CA SER A 138 -0.46 -7.93 16.39
C SER A 138 -1.88 -7.45 16.15
N TYR A 139 -2.05 -6.61 15.14
CA TYR A 139 -3.32 -6.01 14.74
C TYR A 139 -3.63 -6.40 13.30
N LYS A 140 -4.88 -6.73 13.02
CA LYS A 140 -5.28 -7.21 11.69
C LYS A 140 -6.28 -6.27 11.03
N THR A 141 -6.13 -6.05 9.73
CA THR A 141 -7.19 -5.38 8.96
C THR A 141 -8.31 -6.37 8.64
N HIS A 142 -9.47 -5.83 8.30
CA HIS A 142 -10.52 -6.60 7.63
C HIS A 142 -10.05 -7.11 6.25
N LEU A 143 -10.76 -8.10 5.70
CA LEU A 143 -10.47 -8.66 4.39
C LEU A 143 -10.69 -7.64 3.26
N ILE A 144 -9.67 -7.47 2.43
CA ILE A 144 -9.60 -6.52 1.33
C ILE A 144 -9.57 -7.31 0.02
N THR A 145 -10.61 -7.17 -0.81
CA THR A 145 -10.64 -7.78 -2.15
C THR A 145 -9.74 -7.01 -3.12
N LYS A 146 -9.33 -7.62 -4.24
CA LYS A 146 -8.45 -6.98 -5.23
C LYS A 146 -8.94 -5.60 -5.68
N ASN A 147 -10.24 -5.46 -5.92
CA ASN A 147 -10.82 -4.17 -6.31
C ASN A 147 -10.76 -3.11 -5.19
N LYS A 148 -10.94 -3.52 -3.93
CA LYS A 148 -10.78 -2.63 -2.77
C LYS A 148 -9.31 -2.25 -2.56
N ALA A 149 -8.39 -3.19 -2.77
CA ALA A 149 -6.95 -2.93 -2.70
C ALA A 149 -6.53 -1.92 -3.77
N LYS A 150 -7.00 -2.07 -5.02
CA LYS A 150 -6.77 -1.06 -6.07
C LYS A 150 -7.24 0.33 -5.67
N LYS A 151 -8.43 0.44 -5.07
CA LYS A 151 -8.94 1.73 -4.54
C LYS A 151 -8.07 2.28 -3.42
N LEU A 152 -7.69 1.43 -2.46
CA LEU A 152 -6.84 1.80 -1.32
C LEU A 152 -5.50 2.40 -1.79
N PHE A 153 -4.93 1.88 -2.88
CA PHE A 153 -3.65 2.35 -3.43
C PHE A 153 -3.80 3.42 -4.53
N GLY A 154 -4.99 3.97 -4.77
CA GLY A 154 -5.20 4.96 -5.84
C GLY A 154 -5.03 4.40 -7.26
N LYS A 155 -5.17 3.08 -7.46
CA LYS A 155 -4.99 2.36 -8.74
C LYS A 155 -6.32 1.93 -9.38
N ASP A 156 -7.45 2.46 -8.94
CA ASP A 156 -8.73 2.21 -9.61
C ASP A 156 -8.81 3.06 -10.89
N GLN A 157 -8.71 2.40 -12.05
CA GLN A 157 -8.77 3.04 -13.37
C GLN A 157 -10.06 3.84 -13.62
N ARG A 158 -11.10 3.66 -12.79
CA ARG A 158 -12.36 4.42 -12.90
C ARG A 158 -12.28 5.84 -12.37
N PHE A 159 -11.20 6.19 -11.66
CA PHE A 159 -10.94 7.54 -11.17
C PHE A 159 -9.47 7.88 -11.39
N PRO A 160 -9.03 8.12 -12.65
CA PRO A 160 -7.71 8.70 -12.87
C PRO A 160 -7.64 10.02 -12.07
N ASN A 161 -6.55 10.18 -11.31
CA ASN A 161 -6.27 11.30 -10.41
C ASN A 161 -7.04 12.58 -10.79
N LEU A 162 -8.13 12.86 -10.08
CA LEU A 162 -8.95 14.04 -10.33
C LEU A 162 -8.10 15.32 -10.29
N LEU A 163 -7.06 15.34 -9.44
CA LEU A 163 -6.09 16.42 -9.34
C LEU A 163 -5.24 16.63 -10.60
N ASP A 164 -4.91 15.58 -11.35
CA ASP A 164 -4.15 15.70 -12.59
C ASP A 164 -5.07 16.22 -13.71
N ASN A 165 -6.32 15.77 -13.76
CA ASN A 165 -7.33 16.29 -14.69
C ASN A 165 -7.64 17.78 -14.46
N PHE A 166 -7.67 18.24 -13.19
CA PHE A 166 -7.88 19.67 -12.90
C PHE A 166 -6.68 20.54 -13.30
N LYS A 167 -5.45 20.02 -13.17
CA LYS A 167 -4.25 20.74 -13.62
C LYS A 167 -4.16 20.84 -15.14
N GLU A 168 -4.47 19.77 -15.85
CA GLU A 168 -4.50 19.78 -17.32
C GLU A 168 -5.59 20.73 -17.85
N GLN A 169 -6.75 20.79 -17.19
CA GLN A 169 -7.82 21.73 -17.55
C GLN A 169 -7.45 23.20 -17.27
N ASP A 170 -6.79 23.50 -16.14
CA ASP A 170 -6.33 24.87 -15.85
C ASP A 170 -5.21 25.30 -16.81
N GLU A 171 -4.32 24.38 -17.20
CA GLU A 171 -3.30 24.68 -18.21
C GLU A 171 -3.87 24.89 -19.60
N GLN A 172 -4.87 24.11 -20.02
CA GLN A 172 -5.57 24.34 -21.30
C GLN A 172 -6.27 25.70 -21.31
N PHE A 173 -6.98 26.05 -20.24
CA PHE A 173 -7.65 27.35 -20.13
C PHE A 173 -6.69 28.55 -20.18
N ARG A 174 -5.46 28.39 -19.65
CA ARG A 174 -4.43 29.44 -19.73
C ARG A 174 -3.79 29.57 -21.11
N ARG A 175 -3.80 28.52 -21.94
CA ARG A 175 -3.25 28.55 -23.31
C ARG A 175 -4.24 29.12 -24.32
N GLU A 176 -5.53 29.13 -24.00
CA GLU A 176 -6.60 29.65 -24.85
C GLU A 176 -6.94 31.14 -24.62
N LYS A 177 -6.24 31.81 -23.70
CA LYS A 177 -6.29 33.27 -23.49
C LYS A 177 -5.00 33.93 -23.98
#